data_AF-U5NBD5-F1
#
_entry.id   AF-U5NBD5-F1
#
_cell.length_a   1.000
_cell.length_b   1.000
_cell.length_c   1.000
_cell.angle_alpha   90.00
_cell.angle_beta   90.00
_cell.angle_gamma   90.00
#
_symmetry.space_group_name_H-M   'P 1'
#
loop_
_entity.id
_entity.type
_entity.pdbx_description
1 polymer ?
#
loop_
_entity_poly.entity_id
_entity_poly.type
_entity_poly.pdbx_seq_one_letter_code
_entity_poly.pdbx_strand_id
1 'polypeptide(L)'
;MAAGIIQLRGQSQDRYSSASWNCPYQANVRNGPGKQYQVSYVANCSDVIQVRSGSETRNTLNGQTSTWVAVKSAAGQGWANQRLLSY
;
A
#
# COMPACT_ATOMS: atom_id res chain seq x y z
N MET A 1 -38.46 15.79 17.44
CA MET A 1 -37.47 14.76 17.83
C MET A 1 -36.24 15.00 16.98
N ALA A 2 -35.20 15.63 17.53
CA ALA A 2 -33.97 15.93 16.80
C ALA A 2 -33.11 14.66 16.75
N ALA A 3 -32.92 14.10 15.56
CA ALA A 3 -31.94 13.04 15.34
C ALA A 3 -30.55 13.70 15.36
N GLY A 4 -29.86 13.60 16.49
CA GLY A 4 -28.49 14.06 16.64
C GLY A 4 -27.60 13.36 15.64
N ILE A 5 -26.94 14.14 14.79
CA ILE A 5 -25.88 13.66 13.91
C ILE A 5 -24.72 13.29 14.83
N ILE A 6 -24.57 12.00 15.16
CA ILE A 6 -23.39 11.52 15.87
C ILE A 6 -22.24 11.60 14.88
N GLN A 7 -21.56 12.74 14.90
CA GLN A 7 -20.29 12.96 14.22
C GLN A 7 -19.27 12.07 14.93
N LEU A 8 -19.03 10.87 14.38
CA LEU A 8 -18.01 9.94 14.84
C LEU A 8 -16.61 10.55 14.60
N ARG A 9 -16.20 11.45 15.49
CA ARG A 9 -14.79 11.81 15.68
C ARG A 9 -14.13 10.63 16.40
N GLY A 10 -13.13 10.03 15.77
CA GLY A 10 -12.25 9.08 16.45
C GLY A 10 -12.15 7.68 15.85
N GLN A 11 -12.23 7.54 14.53
CA GLN A 11 -11.63 6.38 13.87
C GLN A 11 -10.49 6.90 13.00
N SER A 12 -9.27 6.96 13.55
CA SER A 12 -8.06 6.77 12.75
C SER A 12 -8.05 5.32 12.25
N GLN A 13 -9.11 4.95 11.53
CA GLN A 13 -9.18 3.75 10.73
C GLN A 13 -8.08 3.96 9.70
N ASP A 14 -7.06 3.11 9.72
CA ASP A 14 -6.09 3.04 8.64
C ASP A 14 -6.86 3.11 7.32
N ARG A 15 -6.88 4.29 6.69
CA ARG A 15 -7.77 4.51 5.55
C ARG A 15 -7.14 3.82 4.37
N TYR A 16 -7.68 2.67 4.03
CA TYR A 16 -7.33 1.96 2.82
C TYR A 16 -8.21 2.44 1.67
N SER A 17 -7.58 2.88 0.59
CA SER A 17 -8.26 3.28 -0.65
C SER A 17 -7.96 2.26 -1.75
N SER A 18 -8.95 1.97 -2.59
CA SER A 18 -8.74 1.14 -3.78
C SER A 18 -7.67 1.75 -4.69
N ALA A 19 -6.78 0.93 -5.22
CA ALA A 19 -5.81 1.35 -6.24
C ALA A 19 -5.61 0.23 -7.27
N SER A 20 -4.97 0.58 -8.37
CA SER A 20 -4.58 -0.37 -9.40
C SER A 20 -3.05 -0.46 -9.48
N TRP A 21 -2.54 -1.58 -9.96
CA TRP A 21 -1.13 -1.68 -10.27
C TRP A 21 -0.79 -0.94 -11.58
N ASN A 22 0.37 -0.27 -11.60
CA ASN A 22 1.02 0.28 -12.78
C ASN A 22 2.21 -0.61 -13.16
N CYS A 23 1.96 -1.89 -13.42
CA CYS A 23 2.98 -2.84 -13.84
C CYS A 23 2.44 -3.78 -14.93
N PRO A 24 3.32 -4.33 -15.78
CA PRO A 24 2.87 -5.09 -16.94
C PRO A 24 2.45 -6.53 -16.62
N TYR A 25 3.00 -7.14 -15.55
CA TYR A 25 2.75 -8.56 -15.24
C TYR A 25 2.61 -8.82 -13.73
N GLN A 26 3.66 -8.57 -12.96
CA GLN A 26 3.68 -8.88 -11.52
C GLN A 26 4.34 -7.77 -10.70
N ALA A 27 3.90 -7.64 -9.45
CA ALA A 27 4.47 -6.75 -8.44
C ALA A 27 4.92 -7.53 -7.20
N ASN A 28 6.12 -7.24 -6.72
CA ASN A 28 6.64 -7.81 -5.49
C ASN A 28 6.10 -7.05 -4.28
N VAL A 29 5.34 -7.74 -3.44
CA VAL A 29 4.89 -7.23 -2.13
C VAL A 29 5.80 -7.79 -1.05
N ARG A 30 6.37 -6.91 -0.21
CA ARG A 30 7.42 -7.25 0.76
C ARG A 30 6.94 -7.11 2.19
N ASN A 31 7.63 -7.80 3.12
CA ASN A 31 7.30 -7.73 4.55
C ASN A 31 7.61 -6.35 5.20
N GLY A 32 8.36 -5.49 4.50
CA GLY A 32 8.69 -4.15 4.97
C GLY A 32 8.99 -3.19 3.83
N PRO A 33 9.07 -1.88 4.12
CA PRO A 33 9.34 -0.85 3.12
C PRO A 33 10.82 -0.93 2.72
N GLY A 34 11.12 -1.51 1.55
CA GLY A 34 12.50 -1.57 1.02
C GLY A 34 12.85 -2.87 0.33
N LYS A 35 13.86 -2.82 -0.54
CA LYS A 35 14.37 -4.00 -1.25
C LYS A 35 15.10 -4.99 -0.34
N GLN A 36 15.57 -4.56 0.84
CA GLN A 36 16.23 -5.45 1.81
C GLN A 36 15.26 -6.44 2.49
N TYR A 37 13.96 -6.15 2.53
CA TYR A 37 12.98 -7.04 3.13
C TYR A 37 12.59 -8.15 2.15
N GLN A 38 12.37 -9.36 2.66
CA GLN A 38 11.92 -10.48 1.84
C GLN A 38 10.58 -10.20 1.17
N VAL A 39 10.39 -10.80 -0.02
CA VAL A 39 9.10 -10.81 -0.72
C VAL A 39 8.15 -11.68 0.10
N SER A 40 7.02 -11.10 0.48
CA SER A 40 5.92 -11.77 1.19
C SER A 40 5.11 -12.60 0.20
N TYR A 41 4.70 -11.97 -0.91
CA TYR A 41 4.01 -12.61 -2.02
C TYR A 41 4.20 -11.78 -3.29
N VAL A 42 3.87 -12.40 -4.43
CA VAL A 42 3.89 -11.74 -5.74
C VAL A 42 2.45 -11.52 -6.16
N ALA A 43 2.06 -10.26 -6.38
CA ALA A 43 0.73 -9.90 -6.87
C ALA A 43 0.72 -9.88 -8.40
N ASN A 44 -0.37 -10.33 -9.02
CA ASN A 44 -0.58 -10.06 -10.43
C ASN A 44 -1.02 -8.60 -10.59
N CYS A 45 -0.55 -7.92 -11.64
CA CYS A 45 -0.93 -6.51 -11.84
C CYS A 45 -2.43 -6.33 -12.18
N SER A 46 -3.14 -7.41 -12.49
CA SER A 46 -4.61 -7.46 -12.59
C SER A 46 -5.34 -7.55 -11.25
N ASP A 47 -4.63 -7.80 -10.15
CA ASP A 47 -5.24 -7.97 -8.83
C ASP A 47 -5.75 -6.64 -8.29
N VAL A 48 -6.94 -6.68 -7.69
CA VAL A 48 -7.46 -5.54 -6.94
C VAL A 48 -6.67 -5.40 -5.64
N ILE A 49 -6.20 -4.19 -5.37
CA ILE A 49 -5.46 -3.86 -4.16
C ILE A 49 -6.08 -2.67 -3.44
N GLN A 50 -5.84 -2.63 -2.15
CA GLN A 50 -6.13 -1.50 -1.30
C GLN A 50 -4.83 -0.96 -0.74
N VAL A 51 -4.67 0.36 -0.75
CA VAL A 51 -3.46 1.05 -0.28
C VAL A 51 -3.79 1.85 0.96
N ARG A 52 -2.99 1.67 2.02
CA ARG A 52 -3.13 2.43 3.26
C ARG A 52 -2.67 3.86 3.04
N SER A 53 -3.38 4.82 3.62
CA SER A 53 -2.89 6.19 3.72
C SER A 53 -1.57 6.24 4.50
N GLY A 54 -0.58 6.95 3.94
CA GLY A 54 0.78 7.02 4.44
C GLY A 54 1.79 6.30 3.57
N SER A 55 3.04 6.73 3.65
CA SER A 55 4.14 6.14 2.88
C SER A 55 5.44 6.19 3.67
N GLU A 56 6.33 5.26 3.36
CA GLU A 56 7.66 5.14 3.96
C GLU A 56 8.71 5.36 2.87
N THR A 57 9.49 6.43 3.01
CA THR A 57 10.61 6.70 2.11
C THR A 57 11.87 6.06 2.66
N ARG A 58 12.54 5.26 1.83
CA ARG A 58 13.79 4.59 2.19
C ARG A 58 14.89 4.93 1.21
N ASN A 59 16.07 5.22 1.75
CA ASN A 59 17.28 5.34 0.96
C ASN A 59 17.71 3.95 0.54
N THR A 60 17.93 3.78 -0.76
CA THR A 60 18.63 2.62 -1.29
C THR A 60 20.14 2.83 -1.16
N LEU A 61 20.89 1.74 -1.24
CA LEU A 61 22.36 1.75 -1.10
C LEU A 61 23.08 2.69 -2.09
N ASN A 62 22.43 3.06 -3.20
CA ASN A 62 22.99 3.95 -4.22
C ASN A 62 22.56 5.42 -4.04
N GLY A 63 22.07 5.80 -2.85
CA GLY A 63 21.60 7.15 -2.57
C GLY A 63 20.26 7.53 -3.20
N GLN A 64 19.64 6.62 -3.99
CA GLN A 64 18.31 6.85 -4.53
C GLN A 64 17.25 6.61 -3.45
N THR A 65 16.25 7.47 -3.35
CA THR A 65 15.10 7.25 -2.48
C THR A 65 14.03 6.42 -3.19
N SER A 66 13.37 5.55 -2.44
CA SER A 66 12.20 4.81 -2.91
C SER A 66 11.08 4.98 -1.89
N THR A 67 9.91 5.38 -2.37
CA THR A 67 8.70 5.49 -1.56
C THR A 67 7.93 4.18 -1.61
N TRP A 68 7.54 3.69 -0.44
CA TRP A 68 6.82 2.44 -0.27
C TRP A 68 5.50 2.72 0.43
N VAL A 69 4.47 1.98 0.05
CA VAL A 69 3.15 2.07 0.68
C VAL A 69 2.69 0.69 1.11
N ALA A 70 1.91 0.66 2.19
CA ALA A 70 1.30 -0.57 2.65
C ALA A 70 0.12 -0.93 1.74
N VAL A 71 0.13 -2.13 1.20
CA VAL A 71 -0.89 -2.67 0.30
C VAL A 71 -1.54 -3.90 0.91
N LYS A 72 -2.80 -4.14 0.56
CA LYS A 72 -3.57 -5.33 0.93
C LYS A 72 -4.32 -5.84 -0.29
N SER A 73 -4.31 -7.15 -0.48
CA SER A 73 -5.08 -7.86 -1.52
C SER A 73 -5.70 -9.13 -0.93
N ALA A 74 -6.41 -9.91 -1.74
CA ALA A 74 -6.92 -11.22 -1.35
C ALA A 74 -5.80 -12.21 -0.98
N ALA A 75 -4.59 -12.03 -1.55
CA ALA A 75 -3.44 -12.89 -1.30
C ALA A 75 -2.72 -12.57 0.03
N GLY A 76 -2.91 -11.37 0.58
CA GLY A 76 -2.24 -10.96 1.81
C GLY A 76 -2.05 -9.45 1.92
N GLN A 77 -1.11 -9.05 2.78
CA GLN A 77 -0.76 -7.65 3.02
C GLN A 77 0.76 -7.48 3.10
N GLY A 78 1.26 -6.30 2.73
CA GLY A 78 2.67 -5.98 2.83
C GLY A 78 2.98 -4.61 2.23
N TRP A 79 4.19 -4.45 1.70
CA TRP A 79 4.70 -3.18 1.19
C TRP A 79 5.06 -3.29 -0.28
N ALA A 80 4.59 -2.36 -1.09
CA ALA A 80 4.95 -2.23 -2.49
C ALA A 80 5.58 -0.87 -2.76
N ASN A 81 6.42 -0.80 -3.79
CA ASN A 81 6.97 0.47 -4.22
C ASN A 81 5.84 1.31 -4.85
N GLN A 82 5.68 2.55 -4.42
CA GLN A 82 4.59 3.41 -4.88
C GLN A 82 4.62 3.62 -6.40
N ARG A 83 5.79 3.56 -7.04
CA ARG A 83 5.92 3.68 -8.50
C ARG A 83 5.22 2.57 -9.28
N LEU A 84 4.96 1.44 -8.62
CA LEU A 84 4.23 0.31 -9.20
C LEU A 84 2.72 0.48 -9.09
N LEU A 85 2.22 1.61 -8.59
CA LEU A 85 0.80 1.87 -8.35
C LEU A 85 0.29 2.98 -9.27
N SER A 86 -0.98 2.87 -9.64
CA SER A 86 -1.76 3.91 -10.30
C SER A 86 -2.95 4.27 -9.41
N TYR A 87 -3.18 5.57 -9.23
CA TYR A 87 -4.32 6.15 -8.53
C TYR A 87 -5.23 6.89 -9.50
#